data_AF-A0A7I9VED6-F1
#
_entry.id   AF-A0A7I9VED6-F1
#
_cell.length_a   1.000
_cell.length_b   1.000
_cell.length_c   1.000
_cell.angle_alpha   90.00
_cell.angle_beta   90.00
_cell.angle_gamma   90.00
#
_symmetry.space_group_name_H-M   'P 1'
#
loop_
_entity.id
_entity.type
_entity.pdbx_description
1 polymer ?
#
loop_
_entity_poly.entity_id
_entity_poly.type
_entity_poly.pdbx_seq_one_letter_code
_entity_poly.pdbx_strand_id
1 'polypeptide(L)'
;MVIIGLYVIGVALLVALLFAVVWFAFGRGEDLPPVDRGTTLTRLPRAGISGDDVRHLVFGQTIRGYDTSEVDWALEKLAREIDELRDVVQELSGRDVADTGAIPTVRVTPSKDE
;
A
#
# COMPACT_ATOMS: atom_id res chain seq x y z
N MET A 1 -5.10 49.21 34.34
CA MET A 1 -5.16 47.77 34.73
C MET A 1 -6.51 47.15 34.41
N VAL A 2 -7.63 47.63 34.98
CA VAL A 2 -8.98 47.06 34.73
C VAL A 2 -9.41 47.08 33.25
N ILE A 3 -9.19 48.19 32.54
CA ILE A 3 -9.54 48.32 31.11
C ILE A 3 -8.77 47.32 30.23
N ILE A 4 -7.49 47.12 30.53
CA ILE A 4 -6.63 46.15 29.82
C ILE A 4 -7.16 44.72 30.06
N GLY A 5 -7.57 44.40 31.30
CA GLY A 5 -8.19 43.11 31.61
C GLY A 5 -9.50 42.86 30.86
N LEU A 6 -10.40 43.85 30.81
CA LEU A 6 -11.65 43.78 30.04
C LEU A 6 -11.40 43.58 28.54
N TYR A 7 -10.40 44.27 27.99
CA TYR A 7 -10.02 44.12 26.59
C TYR A 7 -9.52 42.72 26.28
N VAL A 8 -8.62 42.17 27.11
CA VAL A 8 -8.07 40.81 26.93
C VAL A 8 -9.18 39.77 27.01
N ILE A 9 -10.10 39.88 27.98
CA ILE A 9 -11.24 38.97 28.10
C ILE A 9 -12.15 39.08 26.87
N GLY A 10 -12.44 40.29 26.41
CA GLY A 10 -13.25 40.50 25.21
C GLY A 10 -12.63 39.88 23.95
N VAL A 11 -11.34 40.06 23.75
CA VAL A 11 -10.60 39.44 22.63
C VAL A 11 -10.59 37.91 22.76
N ALA A 12 -10.35 37.37 23.96
CA ALA A 12 -10.37 35.93 24.18
C ALA A 12 -11.75 35.32 23.88
N LEU A 13 -12.83 35.98 24.30
CA LEU A 13 -14.20 35.55 23.99
C LEU A 13 -14.49 35.62 22.49
N LEU A 14 -14.03 36.67 21.81
CA LEU A 14 -14.16 36.78 20.35
C LEU A 14 -13.42 35.64 19.64
N VAL A 15 -12.18 35.36 20.03
CA VAL A 15 -11.38 34.26 19.49
C VAL A 15 -12.06 32.92 19.76
N ALA A 16 -12.54 32.68 20.98
CA ALA A 16 -13.24 31.46 21.34
C ALA A 16 -14.53 31.27 20.53
N LEU A 17 -15.27 32.35 20.30
CA LEU A 17 -16.49 32.33 19.48
C LEU A 17 -16.18 32.03 18.02
N LEU A 18 -15.17 32.69 17.44
CA LEU A 18 -14.72 32.41 16.07
C LEU A 18 -14.21 30.99 15.93
N PHE A 19 -13.43 30.52 16.92
CA PHE A 19 -12.97 29.13 16.98
C PHE A 19 -14.13 28.16 17.04
N ALA A 20 -15.15 28.42 17.87
CA ALA A 20 -16.34 27.58 17.95
C ALA A 20 -17.11 27.55 16.62
N VAL A 21 -17.24 28.69 15.93
CA VAL A 21 -17.89 28.77 14.60
C VAL A 21 -17.11 27.95 13.56
N VAL A 22 -15.79 28.14 13.47
CA VAL A 22 -14.93 27.38 12.55
C VAL A 22 -14.94 25.89 12.88
N TRP A 23 -14.80 25.54 14.16
CA TRP A 23 -14.84 24.17 14.63
C TRP A 23 -16.19 23.50 14.37
N PHE A 24 -17.29 24.24 14.49
CA PHE A 24 -18.63 23.71 14.17
C PHE A 24 -18.87 23.56 12.67
N ALA A 25 -18.34 24.50 11.86
CA ALA A 25 -18.47 24.50 10.41
C ALA A 25 -17.59 23.42 9.75
N PHE A 26 -16.33 23.30 10.17
CA PHE A 26 -15.35 22.39 9.58
C PHE A 26 -15.09 21.14 10.42
N GLY A 27 -15.15 21.26 11.75
CA GLY A 27 -14.69 20.24 12.70
C GLY A 27 -15.76 19.28 13.21
N ARG A 28 -16.96 19.29 12.61
CA ARG A 28 -17.88 18.15 12.74
C ARG A 28 -17.39 16.89 12.04
N GLY A 29 -16.28 16.98 11.30
CA GLY A 29 -16.04 16.07 10.19
C GLY A 29 -17.20 16.29 9.24
N GLU A 30 -17.02 17.14 8.23
CA GLU A 30 -17.85 16.96 7.04
C GLU A 30 -17.91 15.46 6.79
N ASP A 31 -19.13 14.91 6.65
CA ASP A 31 -19.37 13.54 6.25
C ASP A 31 -18.74 13.44 4.87
N LEU A 32 -17.42 13.27 4.84
CA LEU A 32 -16.62 13.24 3.64
C LEU A 32 -17.31 12.15 2.86
N PRO A 33 -17.91 12.47 1.70
CA PRO A 33 -18.69 11.50 0.96
C PRO A 33 -17.81 10.26 0.87
N PRO A 34 -18.27 9.12 1.44
CA PRO A 34 -17.40 8.00 1.73
C PRO A 34 -16.59 7.73 0.48
N VAL A 35 -15.26 7.86 0.61
CA VAL A 35 -14.33 7.74 -0.53
C VAL A 35 -14.81 6.58 -1.37
N ASP A 36 -15.17 6.89 -2.62
CA ASP A 36 -15.93 6.01 -3.49
C ASP A 36 -15.31 4.60 -3.40
N ARG A 37 -16.13 3.59 -3.03
CA ARG A 37 -15.68 2.26 -2.57
C ARG A 37 -14.78 1.49 -3.57
N GLY A 38 -14.55 2.03 -4.77
CA GLY A 38 -13.66 1.51 -5.80
C GLY A 38 -12.33 2.25 -5.95
N THR A 39 -12.05 3.30 -5.18
CA THR A 39 -10.78 4.06 -5.24
C THR A 39 -9.83 3.62 -4.13
N THR A 40 -9.76 2.32 -3.88
CA THR A 40 -8.78 1.80 -2.94
C THR A 40 -7.39 2.09 -3.53
N LEU A 41 -6.60 2.94 -2.85
CA LEU A 41 -5.19 3.19 -3.20
C LEU A 41 -4.35 1.89 -3.18
N THR A 42 -4.93 0.81 -2.67
CA THR A 42 -4.50 -0.57 -2.82
C THR A 42 -4.38 -0.96 -4.31
N ARG A 43 -3.25 -0.64 -4.92
CA ARG A 43 -2.87 -1.17 -6.22
C ARG A 43 -1.91 -2.32 -5.99
N LEU A 44 -2.38 -3.53 -6.28
CA LEU A 44 -1.51 -4.67 -6.54
C LEU A 44 -1.38 -4.89 -8.04
N PRO A 45 -0.17 -5.20 -8.55
CA PRO A 45 0.00 -5.66 -9.92
C PRO A 45 -0.90 -6.86 -10.20
N ARG A 46 -1.48 -6.94 -11.41
CA ARG A 46 -2.37 -8.06 -11.81
C ARG A 46 -1.65 -9.42 -11.84
N ALA A 47 -0.33 -9.42 -11.96
CA ALA A 47 0.53 -10.60 -11.95
C ALA A 47 1.94 -10.18 -11.50
N GLY A 48 2.72 -11.13 -10.99
CA GLY A 48 4.11 -10.86 -10.59
C GLY A 48 4.26 -10.02 -9.32
N ILE A 49 3.37 -10.23 -8.34
CA ILE A 49 3.42 -9.55 -7.04
C ILE A 49 4.74 -9.93 -6.34
N SER A 50 5.54 -8.93 -5.96
CA SER A 50 6.72 -9.08 -5.12
C SER A 50 6.39 -8.79 -3.65
N GLY A 51 7.28 -9.15 -2.72
CA GLY A 51 7.11 -8.76 -1.32
C GLY A 51 7.18 -7.24 -1.12
N ASP A 52 7.91 -6.52 -1.99
CA ASP A 52 7.96 -5.06 -1.98
C ASP A 52 6.59 -4.44 -2.29
N ASP A 53 5.90 -4.98 -3.30
CA ASP A 53 4.52 -4.56 -3.62
C ASP A 53 3.57 -4.77 -2.43
N VAL A 54 3.79 -5.84 -1.64
CA VAL A 54 3.00 -6.12 -0.43
C VAL A 54 3.29 -5.12 0.70
N ARG A 55 4.57 -4.78 0.90
CA ARG A 55 5.00 -3.79 1.92
C ARG A 55 4.53 -2.37 1.61
N HIS A 56 4.28 -2.06 0.34
CA HIS A 56 3.79 -0.76 -0.10
C HIS A 56 2.25 -0.64 -0.18
N LEU A 57 1.48 -1.66 0.26
CA LEU A 57 0.02 -1.54 0.32
C LEU A 57 -0.43 -0.44 1.27
N VAL A 58 -1.42 0.34 0.83
CA VAL A 58 -2.12 1.32 1.65
C VAL A 58 -3.60 0.93 1.74
N PHE A 59 -4.12 0.85 2.96
CA PHE A 59 -5.53 0.52 3.25
C PHE A 59 -6.27 1.74 3.82
N GLY A 60 -7.58 1.81 3.56
CA GLY A 60 -8.47 2.78 4.21
C GLY A 60 -8.88 2.33 5.61
N GLN A 61 -9.06 3.28 6.52
CA GLN A 61 -9.52 3.02 7.89
C GLN A 61 -11.06 3.02 7.97
N THR A 62 -11.63 2.10 8.75
CA THR A 62 -13.08 2.02 9.01
C THR A 62 -13.35 1.96 10.51
N ILE A 63 -14.53 2.46 10.95
CA ILE A 63 -14.93 2.57 12.37
C ILE A 63 -14.89 1.21 13.09
N ARG A 64 -15.07 0.11 12.36
CA ARG A 64 -14.82 -1.26 12.82
C ARG A 64 -13.88 -1.94 11.86
N GLY A 65 -12.59 -1.92 12.18
CA GLY A 65 -11.53 -2.53 11.40
C GLY A 65 -10.83 -3.65 12.17
N TYR A 66 -9.92 -4.33 11.46
CA TYR A 66 -8.94 -5.20 12.09
C TYR A 66 -7.87 -4.35 12.80
N ASP A 67 -7.22 -4.94 13.80
CA ASP A 67 -6.09 -4.30 14.46
C ASP A 67 -4.96 -4.06 13.45
N THR A 68 -4.50 -2.82 13.35
CA THR A 68 -3.49 -2.45 12.36
C THR A 68 -2.17 -3.17 12.61
N SER A 69 -1.79 -3.41 13.86
CA SER A 69 -0.54 -4.10 14.19
C SER A 69 -0.58 -5.58 13.83
N GLU A 70 -1.73 -6.24 14.00
CA GLU A 70 -1.93 -7.63 13.59
C GLU A 70 -1.90 -7.77 12.06
N VAL A 71 -2.53 -6.84 11.35
CA VAL A 71 -2.54 -6.80 9.89
C VAL A 71 -1.13 -6.55 9.35
N ASP A 72 -0.40 -5.58 9.88
CA ASP A 72 0.96 -5.25 9.46
C ASP A 72 1.91 -6.43 9.67
N TRP A 73 1.78 -7.13 10.81
CA TRP A 73 2.53 -8.35 11.07
C TRP A 73 2.23 -9.46 10.05
N ALA A 74 0.96 -9.65 9.72
CA ALA A 74 0.54 -10.67 8.75
C ALA A 74 1.03 -10.36 7.33
N LEU A 75 0.96 -9.08 6.91
CA LEU A 75 1.43 -8.63 5.60
C LEU A 75 2.94 -8.74 5.47
N GLU A 76 3.69 -8.39 6.52
CA GLU A 76 5.14 -8.55 6.52
C GLU A 76 5.55 -10.02 6.43
N LYS A 77 4.84 -10.93 7.12
CA LYS A 77 5.07 -12.36 6.97
C LYS A 77 4.77 -12.85 5.56
N LEU A 78 3.67 -12.38 4.95
CA LEU A 78 3.31 -12.72 3.58
C LEU A 78 4.31 -12.19 2.56
N ALA A 79 4.81 -10.97 2.74
CA ALA A 79 5.82 -10.35 1.89
C ALA A 79 7.10 -11.19 1.83
N ARG A 80 7.58 -11.66 2.99
CA ARG A 80 8.76 -12.54 3.05
C ARG A 80 8.56 -13.87 2.33
N GLU A 81 7.41 -14.53 2.53
CA GLU A 81 7.09 -15.78 1.84
C GLU A 81 7.02 -15.57 0.31
N ILE A 82 6.51 -14.41 -0.13
CA ILE A 82 6.50 -14.05 -1.53
C ILE A 82 7.93 -13.83 -2.04
N ASP A 83 8.82 -13.17 -1.31
CA ASP A 83 10.20 -13.02 -1.75
C ASP A 83 10.90 -14.39 -1.87
N GLU A 84 10.79 -15.24 -0.85
CA GLU A 84 11.44 -16.56 -0.81
C GLU A 84 11.03 -17.45 -1.99
N LEU A 85 9.73 -17.61 -2.24
CA LEU A 85 9.29 -18.47 -3.34
C LEU A 85 9.54 -17.81 -4.73
N ARG A 86 9.86 -16.51 -4.82
CA ARG A 86 10.26 -15.85 -6.08
C ARG A 86 11.73 -16.11 -6.38
N ASP A 87 12.56 -16.07 -5.36
CA ASP A 87 13.97 -16.45 -5.46
C ASP A 87 14.10 -17.90 -5.94
N VAL A 88 13.31 -18.83 -5.37
CA VAL A 88 13.28 -20.23 -5.81
C VAL A 88 12.86 -20.37 -7.28
N VAL A 89 11.82 -19.64 -7.72
CA VAL A 89 11.38 -19.68 -9.12
C VAL A 89 12.43 -19.11 -10.07
N GLN A 90 13.12 -18.03 -9.68
CA GLN A 90 14.22 -17.48 -10.48
C GLN A 90 15.40 -18.46 -10.58
N GLU A 91 15.75 -19.11 -9.47
CA GLU A 91 16.82 -20.11 -9.44
C GLU A 91 16.53 -21.30 -10.35
N LEU A 92 15.30 -21.83 -10.29
CA LEU A 92 14.86 -22.94 -11.15
C LEU A 92 14.79 -22.52 -12.63
N SER A 93 14.23 -21.35 -12.91
CA SER A 93 14.15 -20.84 -14.29
C SER A 93 15.54 -20.60 -14.88
N GLY A 94 16.50 -20.14 -14.08
CA GLY A 94 17.89 -19.97 -14.51
C GLY A 94 18.59 -21.30 -14.83
N ARG A 95 18.27 -22.37 -14.10
CA ARG A 95 18.76 -23.73 -14.38
C ARG A 95 18.22 -24.28 -15.70
N ASP A 96 16.92 -24.15 -15.94
CA ASP A 96 16.30 -24.63 -17.18
C ASP A 96 16.88 -23.92 -18.43
N VAL A 97 17.14 -22.62 -18.33
CA VAL A 97 17.79 -21.85 -19.41
C VAL A 97 19.23 -22.32 -19.64
N ALA A 98 19.97 -22.62 -18.57
CA ALA A 98 21.33 -23.15 -18.68
C ALA A 98 21.35 -24.56 -19.31
N ASP A 99 20.37 -25.40 -18.99
CA ASP A 99 20.23 -26.76 -19.56
C ASP A 99 19.77 -26.72 -21.03
N THR A 100 18.88 -25.78 -21.39
CA THR A 100 18.45 -25.55 -22.79
C THR A 100 19.61 -25.04 -23.67
N GLY A 101 20.53 -24.25 -23.11
CA GLY A 101 21.75 -23.83 -23.79
C GLY A 101 22.76 -24.97 -24.03
N ALA A 102 22.61 -26.08 -23.31
CA ALA A 102 23.46 -27.27 -23.42
C ALA A 102 22.91 -28.35 -24.36
N ILE A 103 21.76 -28.12 -25.04
CA ILE A 103 21.24 -29.05 -26.05
C ILE A 103 22.35 -29.26 -27.09
N PRO A 104 22.94 -30.48 -27.18
CA PRO A 104 23.84 -30.79 -28.26
C PRO A 104 23.00 -30.65 -29.51
N THR A 105 23.36 -29.73 -30.41
CA THR A 105 22.77 -29.70 -31.74
C THR A 105 23.01 -31.08 -32.33
N VAL A 106 22.01 -31.96 -32.24
CA VAL A 106 21.99 -33.23 -32.96
C VAL A 106 22.05 -32.79 -34.40
N ARG A 107 23.26 -32.86 -34.97
CA ARG A 107 23.50 -32.61 -36.38
C ARG A 107 22.66 -33.66 -37.08
N VAL A 108 21.46 -33.26 -37.50
CA VAL A 108 20.65 -34.05 -38.42
C VAL A 108 21.46 -34.07 -39.71
N THR A 109 22.30 -35.09 -39.86
CA THR A 109 22.91 -35.41 -41.14
C THR A 109 21.75 -35.73 -42.07
N PRO A 110 21.54 -34.97 -43.15
CA PRO A 110 20.50 -35.33 -44.10
C PRO A 110 20.84 -36.72 -44.63
N SER A 111 19.97 -37.69 -44.33
CA SER A 111 19.96 -38.99 -45.00
C SER A 111 19.79 -38.69 -46.47
N LYS A 112 20.86 -38.87 -47.23
CA LYS A 112 20.83 -38.74 -48.68
C LYS A 112 20.22 -40.03 -49.20
N ASP A 113 18.90 -40.03 -49.31
CA ASP A 113 18.17 -41.00 -50.10
C ASP A 113 18.34 -40.59 -51.57
N GLU A 114 19.39 -41.10 -52.24
CA GLU A 114 19.45 -41.28 -53.70
C GLU A 114 20.53 -42.30 -54.09
#